data_AF-A0A3B1K762-F1
#
_entry.id   AF-A0A3B1K762-F1
#
_cell.length_a   1.000
_cell.length_b   1.000
_cell.length_c   1.000
_cell.angle_alpha   90.00
_cell.angle_beta   90.00
_cell.angle_gamma   90.00
#
_symmetry.space_group_name_H-M   'P 1'
#
loop_
_entity.id
_entity.type
_entity.pdbx_description
1 polymer ?
#
loop_
_entity_poly.entity_id
_entity_poly.type
_entity_poly.pdbx_seq_one_letter_code
_entity_poly.pdbx_strand_id
1 'polypeptide(L)'
;MLPLSVWNVNLSNDVFNSLQEFYECGLVFSQKASAEYRNIHTAADYSSYVSMKIVKLGAYPLWKKSLTPKDQISIRELISKVIQQTTEKVNSFPVSVQGYSSAYIQEIVRDVKQLVQELKPRNDFEFKKEFFIDLSLYVCEQATPCFVELHRKYKEANDPLLHFKKKKNYLLIMSPL
;
A
#
# COMPACT_ATOMS: atom_id res chain seq x y z
N MET A 1 -31.60 -7.18 7.38
CA MET A 1 -30.74 -5.97 7.29
C MET A 1 -29.63 -6.11 8.31
N LEU A 2 -28.37 -6.18 7.87
CA LEU A 2 -27.23 -6.09 8.78
C LEU A 2 -26.99 -4.61 9.14
N PRO A 3 -26.63 -4.27 10.38
CA PRO A 3 -26.50 -2.88 10.82
C PRO A 3 -25.29 -2.21 10.14
N LEU A 4 -25.48 -0.95 9.76
CA LEU A 4 -24.61 -0.09 8.96
C LEU A 4 -23.28 0.33 9.65
N SER A 5 -22.74 -0.42 10.60
CA SER A 5 -21.48 -0.10 11.31
C SER A 5 -20.23 -0.81 10.73
N VAL A 6 -20.37 -1.44 9.57
CA VAL A 6 -19.33 -2.25 8.92
C VAL A 6 -18.25 -1.40 8.21
N TRP A 7 -18.51 -0.12 7.95
CA TRP A 7 -17.58 0.76 7.23
C TRP A 7 -17.04 1.88 8.13
N ASN A 8 -15.89 1.68 8.77
CA ASN A 8 -15.08 2.85 9.14
C ASN A 8 -13.60 2.52 9.37
N VAL A 9 -13.01 1.69 8.50
CA VAL A 9 -11.56 1.78 8.35
C VAL A 9 -11.32 2.90 7.36
N ASN A 10 -10.84 4.06 7.83
CA ASN A 10 -10.57 5.21 6.98
C ASN A 10 -9.18 5.10 6.33
N LEU A 11 -8.91 3.97 5.66
CA LEU A 11 -7.60 3.68 5.06
C LEU A 11 -7.16 4.82 4.12
N SER A 12 -8.10 5.36 3.34
CA SER A 12 -7.81 6.42 2.39
C SER A 12 -7.21 7.66 3.06
N ASN A 13 -7.72 8.05 4.24
CA ASN A 13 -7.19 9.17 5.01
C ASN A 13 -5.89 8.81 5.71
N ASP A 14 -5.77 7.59 6.24
CA ASP A 14 -4.56 7.14 6.90
C ASP A 14 -3.37 7.05 5.93
N VAL A 15 -3.61 6.58 4.70
CA VAL A 15 -2.62 6.58 3.62
C VAL A 15 -2.19 7.99 3.28
N PHE A 16 -3.16 8.91 3.14
CA PHE A 16 -2.88 10.31 2.84
C PHE A 16 -2.02 10.96 3.93
N ASN A 17 -2.39 10.78 5.21
CA ASN A 17 -1.63 11.31 6.35
C ASN A 17 -0.22 10.69 6.44
N SER A 18 -0.12 9.38 6.26
CA SER A 18 1.17 8.68 6.31
C SER A 18 2.12 9.15 5.21
N LEU A 19 1.60 9.45 4.01
CA LEU A 19 2.41 9.96 2.90
C LEU A 19 2.89 11.41 3.14
N GLN A 20 2.11 12.23 3.84
CA GLN A 20 2.49 13.61 4.17
C GLN A 20 3.68 13.70 5.14
N GLU A 21 3.96 12.65 5.90
CA GLU A 21 5.17 12.58 6.73
C GLU A 21 6.46 12.57 5.90
N PHE A 22 6.37 12.16 4.63
CA PHE A 22 7.53 11.98 3.74
C PHE A 22 7.53 12.89 2.51
N TYR A 23 6.35 13.39 2.10
CA TYR A 23 6.17 14.09 0.83
C TYR A 23 5.27 15.32 0.97
N GLU A 24 5.42 16.26 0.04
CA GLU A 24 4.64 17.50 0.02
C GLU A 24 3.14 17.22 -0.11
N CYS A 25 2.32 17.80 0.79
CA CYS A 25 0.87 17.63 0.82
C CYS A 25 0.20 17.88 -0.55
N GLY A 26 0.60 18.94 -1.26
CA GLY A 26 0.06 19.25 -2.59
C GLY A 26 0.33 18.16 -3.63
N LEU A 27 1.51 17.53 -3.57
CA LEU A 27 1.88 16.44 -4.47
C LEU A 27 1.13 15.15 -4.13
N VAL A 28 1.02 14.81 -2.84
CA VAL A 28 0.23 13.64 -2.40
C VAL A 28 -1.24 13.80 -2.84
N PHE A 29 -1.79 15.00 -2.69
CA PHE A 29 -3.16 15.30 -3.11
C PHE A 29 -3.33 15.15 -4.62
N SER A 30 -2.44 15.72 -5.44
CA SER A 30 -2.55 15.62 -6.90
C SER A 30 -2.44 14.20 -7.42
N GLN A 31 -1.49 13.41 -6.88
CA GLN A 31 -1.31 12.00 -7.25
C GLN A 31 -2.52 11.16 -6.86
N LYS A 32 -3.07 11.36 -5.66
CA LYS A 32 -4.28 10.66 -5.22
C LYS A 32 -5.50 11.04 -6.07
N ALA A 33 -5.65 12.30 -6.42
CA ALA A 33 -6.79 12.81 -7.18
C ALA A 33 -6.78 12.35 -8.66
N SER A 34 -5.60 12.16 -9.25
CA SER A 34 -5.48 11.69 -10.64
C SER A 34 -5.97 10.25 -10.83
N ALA A 35 -5.87 9.42 -9.78
CA ALA A 35 -6.11 7.98 -9.81
C ALA A 35 -5.21 7.18 -10.79
N GLU A 36 -4.22 7.83 -11.42
CA GLU A 36 -3.29 7.19 -12.37
C GLU A 36 -2.36 6.17 -11.70
N TYR A 37 -2.15 6.32 -10.39
CA TYR A 37 -1.40 5.36 -9.59
C TYR A 37 -1.92 3.92 -9.72
N ARG A 38 -3.20 3.73 -10.05
CA ARG A 38 -3.82 2.42 -10.28
C ARG A 38 -3.17 1.64 -11.42
N ASN A 39 -2.61 2.36 -12.38
CA ASN A 39 -1.98 1.80 -13.57
C ASN A 39 -0.47 1.56 -13.39
N ILE A 40 0.11 1.85 -12.21
CA ILE A 40 1.56 1.77 -12.00
C ILE A 40 2.13 0.38 -12.29
N HIS A 41 1.40 -0.70 -12.00
CA HIS A 41 1.88 -2.08 -12.23
C HIS A 41 1.87 -2.50 -13.71
N THR A 42 1.04 -1.86 -14.54
CA THR A 42 0.82 -2.21 -15.96
C THR A 42 1.33 -1.15 -16.93
N ALA A 43 1.84 -0.01 -16.46
CA ALA A 43 2.34 1.07 -17.30
C ALA A 43 3.35 0.57 -18.34
N ALA A 44 3.19 1.00 -19.60
CA ALA A 44 4.08 0.62 -20.70
C ALA A 44 5.42 1.39 -20.66
N ASP A 45 5.41 2.59 -20.11
CA ASP A 45 6.57 3.47 -20.00
C ASP A 45 6.62 4.13 -18.62
N TYR A 46 7.73 3.93 -17.91
CA TYR A 46 8.03 4.52 -16.60
C TYR A 46 8.89 5.80 -16.68
N SER A 47 9.10 6.38 -17.87
CA SER A 47 9.97 7.55 -18.05
C SER A 47 9.50 8.77 -17.24
N SER A 48 8.20 8.90 -17.00
CA SER A 48 7.64 9.98 -16.16
C SER A 48 8.07 9.85 -14.69
N TYR A 49 8.33 8.62 -14.21
CA TYR A 49 8.66 8.31 -12.82
C TYR A 49 10.15 8.38 -12.49
N VAL A 50 11.01 8.66 -13.47
CA VAL A 50 12.46 8.66 -13.28
C VAL A 50 13.13 9.95 -13.72
N SER A 51 14.17 10.33 -13.01
CA SER A 51 15.14 11.35 -13.37
C SER A 51 16.41 10.68 -13.87
N MET A 52 16.68 10.82 -15.17
CA MET A 52 17.84 10.22 -15.81
C MET A 52 19.12 10.99 -15.47
N LYS A 53 20.22 10.29 -15.16
CA LYS A 53 21.51 10.96 -14.96
C LYS A 53 22.04 11.47 -16.30
N ILE A 54 22.52 12.71 -16.29
CA ILE A 54 23.14 13.32 -17.46
C ILE A 54 24.53 12.72 -17.62
N VAL A 55 24.82 12.16 -18.79
CA VAL A 55 26.16 11.70 -19.14
C VAL A 55 26.92 12.90 -19.74
N LYS A 56 28.05 13.27 -19.11
CA LYS A 56 28.98 14.27 -19.65
C LYS A 56 30.11 13.55 -20.37
N LEU A 57 30.42 13.96 -21.60
CA LEU A 57 31.64 13.55 -22.31
C LEU A 57 32.38 14.83 -22.69
N GLY A 58 33.43 15.18 -21.94
CA GLY A 58 34.09 16.48 -22.05
C GLY A 58 33.25 17.63 -21.48
N ALA A 59 33.39 18.84 -22.05
CA ALA A 59 32.78 20.07 -21.53
C ALA A 59 31.27 20.22 -21.82
N TYR A 60 30.68 19.36 -22.67
CA TYR A 60 29.29 19.50 -23.12
C TYR A 60 28.41 18.30 -22.70
N PRO A 61 27.22 18.53 -22.11
CA PRO A 61 26.25 17.47 -21.85
C PRO A 61 25.65 17.01 -23.18
N LEU A 62 25.92 15.76 -23.55
CA LEU A 62 25.69 15.28 -24.92
C LEU A 62 24.26 14.77 -25.13
N TRP A 63 23.63 14.08 -24.16
CA TRP A 63 22.23 13.61 -24.28
C TRP A 63 21.66 13.19 -22.93
N LYS A 64 20.34 13.31 -22.73
CA LYS A 64 19.62 12.59 -21.66
C LYS A 64 19.48 11.13 -22.09
N LYS A 65 20.13 10.20 -21.38
CA LYS A 65 19.85 8.76 -21.51
C LYS A 65 18.34 8.56 -21.25
N SER A 66 17.65 7.74 -22.04
CA SER A 66 16.28 7.32 -21.77
C SER A 66 16.27 5.93 -21.13
N LEU A 67 15.14 5.52 -20.56
CA LEU A 67 14.98 4.15 -20.08
C LEU A 67 15.10 3.18 -21.26
N THR A 68 15.91 2.14 -21.10
CA THR A 68 15.98 1.03 -22.07
C THR A 68 14.84 0.04 -21.82
N PRO A 69 14.48 -0.83 -22.78
CA PRO A 69 13.49 -1.89 -22.53
C PRO A 69 13.82 -2.76 -21.31
N LYS A 70 15.11 -3.02 -21.07
CA LYS A 70 15.57 -3.75 -19.88
C LYS A 70 15.29 -2.99 -18.59
N ASP A 71 15.45 -1.66 -18.59
CA ASP A 71 15.15 -0.84 -17.42
C ASP A 71 13.65 -0.83 -17.12
N GLN A 72 12.80 -0.74 -18.14
CA GLN A 72 11.34 -0.83 -18.00
C GLN A 72 10.92 -2.16 -17.36
N ILE A 73 11.51 -3.28 -17.82
CA ILE A 73 11.29 -4.61 -17.24
C ILE A 73 11.73 -4.66 -15.79
N SER A 74 12.93 -4.16 -15.47
CA SER A 74 13.43 -4.15 -14.09
C SER A 74 12.58 -3.30 -13.14
N ILE A 75 12.04 -2.16 -13.60
CA ILE A 75 11.10 -1.35 -12.80
C ILE A 75 9.82 -2.13 -12.54
N ARG A 76 9.27 -2.84 -13.54
CA ARG A 76 8.08 -3.68 -13.37
C ARG A 76 8.33 -4.82 -12.38
N GLU A 77 9.47 -5.50 -12.47
CA GLU A 77 9.85 -6.55 -11.52
C GLU A 77 9.99 -6.02 -10.09
N LEU A 78 10.54 -4.82 -9.92
CA LEU A 78 10.62 -4.14 -8.63
C LEU A 78 9.21 -3.87 -8.08
N ILE A 79 8.29 -3.33 -8.89
CA ILE A 79 6.90 -3.09 -8.48
C ILE A 79 6.23 -4.41 -8.06
N SER A 80 6.36 -5.47 -8.84
CA SER A 80 5.80 -6.79 -8.50
C SER A 80 6.33 -7.33 -7.17
N LYS A 81 7.63 -7.18 -6.90
CA LYS A 81 8.23 -7.58 -5.61
C LYS A 81 7.68 -6.77 -4.45
N VAL A 82 7.54 -5.45 -4.60
CA VAL A 82 6.96 -4.59 -3.56
C VAL A 82 5.50 -4.97 -3.29
N ILE A 83 4.70 -5.25 -4.33
CA ILE A 83 3.32 -5.72 -4.18
C ILE A 83 3.26 -7.03 -3.40
N GLN A 84 4.10 -8.00 -3.77
CA GLN A 84 4.15 -9.29 -3.10
C GLN A 84 4.50 -9.13 -1.62
N GLN A 85 5.58 -8.43 -1.30
CA GLN A 85 6.03 -8.24 0.09
C GLN A 85 5.02 -7.44 0.92
N THR A 86 4.39 -6.43 0.33
CA THR A 86 3.31 -5.69 1.01
C THR A 86 2.12 -6.60 1.31
N THR A 87 1.76 -7.49 0.38
CA THR A 87 0.67 -8.46 0.58
C THR A 87 0.98 -9.42 1.71
N GLU A 88 2.20 -9.98 1.74
CA GLU A 88 2.69 -10.84 2.82
C GLU A 88 2.67 -10.10 4.17
N LYS A 89 3.15 -8.85 4.19
CA LYS A 89 3.15 -7.98 5.37
C LYS A 89 1.74 -7.73 5.91
N VAL A 90 0.81 -7.33 5.05
CA VAL A 90 -0.61 -7.10 5.41
C VAL A 90 -1.21 -8.34 6.06
N ASN A 91 -0.95 -9.53 5.51
CA ASN A 91 -1.46 -10.79 6.04
C ASN A 91 -0.83 -11.18 7.39
N SER A 92 0.35 -10.64 7.72
CA SER A 92 1.02 -10.87 9.01
C SER A 92 0.53 -9.96 10.14
N PHE A 93 -0.16 -8.87 9.83
CA PHE A 93 -0.63 -7.94 10.86
C PHE A 93 -1.70 -8.61 11.74
N PRO A 94 -1.67 -8.39 13.07
CA PRO A 94 -2.61 -9.01 14.00
C PRO A 94 -3.99 -8.31 14.02
N VAL A 95 -4.47 -7.81 12.87
CA VAL A 95 -5.68 -6.98 12.76
C VAL A 95 -6.93 -7.74 13.22
N SER A 96 -7.00 -9.05 12.98
CA SER A 96 -8.14 -9.89 13.40
C SER A 96 -8.25 -10.04 14.92
N VAL A 97 -7.17 -9.78 15.66
CA VAL A 97 -7.10 -9.94 17.12
C VAL A 97 -7.03 -8.58 17.82
N GLN A 98 -6.25 -7.64 17.27
CA GLN A 98 -5.98 -6.33 17.88
C GLN A 98 -6.82 -5.19 17.27
N GLY A 99 -7.52 -5.45 16.18
CA GLY A 99 -8.21 -4.42 15.42
C GLY A 99 -7.28 -3.69 14.47
N TYR A 100 -7.85 -2.78 13.69
CA TYR A 100 -7.10 -1.97 12.74
C TYR A 100 -6.46 -0.77 13.46
N SER A 101 -5.25 -0.41 13.04
CA SER A 101 -4.53 0.79 13.47
C SER A 101 -3.91 1.48 12.26
N SER A 102 -3.92 2.82 12.24
CA SER A 102 -3.24 3.61 11.21
C SER A 102 -1.73 3.38 11.17
N ALA A 103 -1.13 2.88 12.25
CA ALA A 103 0.28 2.50 12.30
C ALA A 103 0.65 1.43 11.25
N TYR A 104 -0.27 0.53 10.90
CA TYR A 104 -0.03 -0.46 9.85
C TYR A 104 0.15 0.19 8.47
N ILE A 105 -0.54 1.30 8.20
CA ILE A 105 -0.38 2.06 6.96
C ILE A 105 0.95 2.81 6.96
N GLN A 106 1.32 3.44 8.07
CA GLN A 106 2.63 4.08 8.22
C GLN A 106 3.78 3.09 7.99
N GLU A 107 3.65 1.86 8.50
CA GLU A 107 4.62 0.78 8.29
C GLU A 107 4.70 0.39 6.81
N ILE A 108 3.57 0.16 6.13
CA ILE A 108 3.57 -0.14 4.69
C ILE A 108 4.23 0.98 3.87
N VAL A 109 3.90 2.25 4.13
CA VAL A 109 4.48 3.39 3.39
C VAL A 109 6.00 3.47 3.60
N ARG A 110 6.47 3.20 4.81
CA ARG A 110 7.90 3.13 5.13
C ARG A 110 8.58 1.96 4.42
N ASP A 111 7.98 0.78 4.46
CA ASP A 111 8.49 -0.43 3.82
C ASP A 111 8.59 -0.24 2.31
N VAL A 112 7.58 0.33 1.64
CA VAL A 112 7.63 0.66 0.20
C VAL A 112 8.85 1.53 -0.10
N LYS A 113 9.06 2.60 0.68
CA LYS A 113 10.21 3.50 0.48
C LYS A 113 11.54 2.75 0.62
N GLN A 114 11.67 1.91 1.65
CA GLN A 114 12.89 1.13 1.90
C GLN A 114 13.12 0.11 0.78
N LEU A 115 12.11 -0.66 0.39
CA LEU A 115 12.21 -1.68 -0.65
C LEU A 115 12.57 -1.10 -2.01
N VAL A 116 12.00 0.04 -2.39
CA VAL A 116 12.36 0.72 -3.64
C VAL A 116 13.83 1.18 -3.61
N GLN A 117 14.34 1.60 -2.45
CA GLN A 117 15.75 2.00 -2.28
C GLN A 117 16.70 0.80 -2.34
N GLU A 118 16.35 -0.32 -1.71
CA GLU A 118 17.15 -1.55 -1.67
C GLU A 118 17.17 -2.29 -3.01
N LEU A 119 16.01 -2.39 -3.67
CA LEU A 119 15.84 -3.13 -4.91
C LEU A 119 16.26 -2.32 -6.15
N LYS A 120 16.69 -1.06 -5.97
CA LYS A 120 17.02 -0.16 -7.07
C LYS A 120 18.14 -0.78 -7.94
N PRO A 121 17.84 -1.14 -9.20
CA PRO A 121 18.71 -2.04 -9.95
C PRO A 121 19.95 -1.37 -10.55
N ARG A 122 20.02 -0.02 -10.62
CA ARG A 122 21.08 0.69 -11.35
C ARG A 122 21.29 2.14 -10.93
N ASN A 123 22.53 2.62 -11.15
CA ASN A 123 22.94 4.02 -10.92
C ASN A 123 22.59 4.97 -12.06
N ASP A 124 21.87 4.53 -13.10
CA ASP A 124 21.61 5.28 -14.33
C ASP A 124 20.48 6.31 -14.22
N PHE A 125 19.57 6.10 -13.28
CA PHE A 125 18.44 6.98 -13.03
C PHE A 125 18.08 6.98 -11.53
N GLU A 126 17.24 7.93 -11.14
CA GLU A 126 16.69 8.04 -9.81
C GLU A 126 15.17 8.09 -9.91
N PHE A 127 14.48 7.37 -9.02
CA PHE A 127 13.02 7.46 -8.95
C PHE A 127 12.63 8.84 -8.41
N LYS A 128 11.66 9.47 -9.05
CA LYS A 128 11.05 10.70 -8.55
C LYS A 128 10.08 10.39 -7.42
N LYS A 129 9.68 11.41 -6.66
CA LYS A 129 8.78 11.28 -5.51
C LYS A 129 7.42 10.67 -5.89
N GLU A 130 6.92 11.03 -7.07
CA GLU A 130 5.69 10.53 -7.68
C GLU A 130 5.65 9.01 -7.75
N PHE A 131 6.80 8.37 -8.02
CA PHE A 131 6.87 6.90 -8.07
C PHE A 131 6.59 6.27 -6.71
N PHE A 132 7.19 6.83 -5.65
CA PHE A 132 6.99 6.32 -4.30
C PHE A 132 5.56 6.56 -3.83
N ILE A 133 5.02 7.75 -4.09
CA ILE A 133 3.65 8.11 -3.74
C ILE A 133 2.66 7.16 -4.44
N ASP A 134 2.80 6.98 -5.75
CA ASP A 134 1.87 6.16 -6.53
C ASP A 134 1.97 4.68 -6.19
N LEU A 135 3.18 4.18 -5.96
CA LEU A 135 3.35 2.79 -5.53
C LEU A 135 2.74 2.56 -4.15
N SER A 136 2.94 3.48 -3.20
CA SER A 136 2.31 3.41 -1.87
C SER A 136 0.78 3.50 -1.95
N LEU A 137 0.23 4.42 -2.75
CA LEU A 137 -1.21 4.53 -2.98
C LEU A 137 -1.77 3.23 -3.56
N TYR A 138 -1.09 2.66 -4.56
CA TYR A 138 -1.48 1.42 -5.21
C TYR A 138 -1.53 0.25 -4.22
N VAL A 139 -0.43 -0.04 -3.52
CA VAL A 139 -0.38 -1.21 -2.63
C VAL A 139 -1.34 -1.09 -1.44
N CYS A 140 -1.54 0.12 -0.90
CA CYS A 140 -2.51 0.34 0.16
C CYS A 140 -3.96 0.22 -0.33
N GLU A 141 -4.26 0.65 -1.56
CA GLU A 141 -5.57 0.39 -2.17
C GLU A 141 -5.81 -1.12 -2.34
N GLN A 142 -4.81 -1.87 -2.83
CA GLN A 142 -4.90 -3.33 -2.95
C GLN A 142 -5.04 -4.04 -1.59
N ALA A 143 -4.47 -3.49 -0.52
CA ALA A 143 -4.59 -4.04 0.83
C ALA A 143 -5.98 -3.79 1.47
N THR A 144 -6.76 -2.86 0.94
CA THR A 144 -8.03 -2.42 1.55
C THR A 144 -9.01 -3.56 1.82
N PRO A 145 -9.31 -4.48 0.88
CA PRO A 145 -10.21 -5.60 1.15
C PRO A 145 -9.74 -6.51 2.30
N CYS A 146 -8.43 -6.74 2.42
CA CYS A 146 -7.87 -7.56 3.49
C CYS A 146 -8.04 -6.89 4.85
N PHE A 147 -7.72 -5.60 4.96
CA PHE A 147 -7.93 -4.84 6.20
C PHE A 147 -9.39 -4.79 6.62
N VAL A 148 -10.31 -4.58 5.68
CA VAL A 148 -11.76 -4.58 5.95
C VAL A 148 -12.19 -5.94 6.50
N GLU A 149 -11.76 -7.03 5.89
CA GLU A 149 -12.12 -8.38 6.31
C GLU A 149 -11.52 -8.77 7.67
N LEU A 150 -10.25 -8.47 7.90
CA LEU A 150 -9.60 -8.73 9.19
C LEU A 150 -10.23 -7.89 10.30
N HIS A 151 -10.53 -6.62 10.05
CA HIS A 151 -11.17 -5.75 11.02
C HIS A 151 -12.62 -6.18 11.33
N ARG A 152 -13.35 -6.69 10.32
CA ARG A 152 -14.66 -7.32 10.51
C ARG A 152 -14.56 -8.51 11.47
N LYS A 153 -13.60 -9.42 11.26
CA LYS A 153 -13.36 -10.57 12.16
C LYS A 153 -13.07 -10.13 13.60
N TYR A 154 -12.26 -9.08 13.77
CA TYR A 154 -11.99 -8.50 15.09
C TYR A 154 -13.27 -8.02 15.77
N LYS A 155 -14.14 -7.27 15.07
CA LYS A 155 -15.41 -6.81 15.62
C LYS A 155 -16.32 -7.97 16.01
N GLU A 156 -16.42 -9.01 15.18
CA GLU A 156 -17.26 -10.18 15.47
C GLU A 156 -16.76 -11.02 16.65
N ALA A 157 -15.44 -11.12 16.83
CA ALA A 157 -14.85 -11.82 17.97
C ALA A 157 -15.07 -11.05 19.28
N ASN A 158 -15.12 -9.72 19.22
CA ASN A 158 -15.24 -8.85 20.38
C ASN A 158 -16.65 -8.29 20.60
N ASP A 159 -17.64 -8.65 19.78
CA ASP A 159 -19.04 -8.22 19.95
C ASP A 159 -19.67 -8.92 21.16
N PRO A 160 -20.00 -8.16 22.24
CA PRO A 160 -20.59 -8.73 23.44
C PRO A 160 -21.92 -9.43 23.15
N LEU A 161 -22.75 -8.89 22.25
CA LEU A 161 -24.07 -9.46 21.93
C LEU A 161 -23.94 -10.81 21.21
N LEU A 162 -22.97 -10.95 20.30
CA LEU A 162 -22.64 -12.24 19.67
C LEU A 162 -22.06 -13.22 20.71
N HIS A 163 -21.22 -12.74 21.62
CA HIS A 163 -20.68 -13.55 22.71
C HIS A 163 -21.79 -14.06 23.65
N PHE A 164 -22.74 -13.20 24.06
CA PHE A 164 -23.89 -13.59 24.86
C PHE A 164 -24.84 -14.54 24.13
N LYS A 165 -25.10 -14.33 22.84
CA LYS A 165 -25.97 -15.20 22.03
C LYS A 165 -25.36 -16.59 21.83
N LYS A 166 -24.04 -16.67 21.58
CA LYS A 166 -23.30 -17.95 21.57
C LYS A 166 -23.40 -18.64 22.93
N LYS A 167 -23.07 -17.95 24.03
CA LYS A 167 -23.13 -18.51 25.39
C LYS A 167 -24.52 -19.01 25.78
N LYS A 168 -25.58 -18.26 25.43
CA LYS A 168 -26.97 -18.65 25.68
C LYS A 168 -27.38 -19.90 24.89
N ASN A 169 -26.96 -20.02 23.63
CA ASN A 169 -27.21 -21.22 22.84
C ASN A 169 -26.50 -22.45 23.43
N TYR A 170 -25.23 -22.34 23.84
CA TYR A 170 -24.52 -23.45 24.51
C TYR A 170 -25.23 -23.92 25.79
N LEU A 171 -25.75 -23.00 26.61
CA LEU A 171 -26.48 -23.34 27.83
C LEU A 171 -27.83 -24.03 27.54
N LEU A 172 -28.52 -23.61 26.48
CA LEU A 172 -29.79 -24.23 26.05
C LEU A 172 -29.60 -25.65 25.49
N ILE A 173 -28.46 -25.95 24.88
CA ILE A 173 -28.15 -27.29 24.32
C ILE A 173 -27.72 -28.27 25.43
N MET A 174 -27.19 -27.76 26.55
CA MET A 174 -26.67 -28.56 27.67
C MET A 174 -27.66 -28.76 28.82
N SER A 175 -28.92 -28.34 28.67
CA SER A 175 -29.98 -28.58 29.66
C SER A 175 -30.65 -29.93 29.36
N PRO A 176 -30.46 -31.00 30.15
CA PRO A 176 -31.24 -32.23 30.00
C PRO A 176 -32.68 -31.95 30.46
N LEU A 177 -33.65 -32.51 29.74
CA LEU A 177 -35.07 -32.58 30.13
C LEU A 177 -35.25 -33.32 31.47
#